data_AF-A0A3A9E797-F1
#
_entry.id   AF-A0A3A9E797-F1
#
_cell.length_a   1.000
_cell.length_b   1.000
_cell.length_c   1.000
_cell.angle_alpha   90.00
_cell.angle_beta   90.00
_cell.angle_gamma   90.00
#
_symmetry.space_group_name_H-M   'P 1'
#
loop_
_entity.id
_entity.type
_entity.pdbx_description
1 polymer ?
#
loop_
_entity_poly.entity_id
_entity_poly.type
_entity_poly.pdbx_seq_one_letter_code
_entity_poly.pdbx_strand_id
1 'polypeptide(L)'
;KDASRQLLIIERAVKRGAEEFGATWDFTSNTLCIAYCVAPEQLVAKRFKNVCASLGLQPRLEQTFGGSVNNHFVLHGMNGIVIAPGMNSCHSLNEYTTVEELERAANLTLSLMLSKE
;
A
#
# COMPACT_ATOMS: atom_id res chain seq x y z
N LYS A 1 -7.74 12.69 -3.44
CA LYS A 1 -8.91 12.52 -4.35
C LYS A 1 -9.93 11.68 -3.61
N ASP A 2 -11.17 12.11 -3.52
CA ASP A 2 -12.23 11.37 -2.82
C ASP A 2 -12.75 10.25 -3.75
N ALA A 3 -12.50 9.00 -3.35
CA ALA A 3 -12.90 7.81 -4.11
C ALA A 3 -14.44 7.72 -4.24
N SER A 4 -15.17 8.15 -3.23
CA SER A 4 -16.64 8.15 -3.22
C SER A 4 -17.19 9.11 -4.29
N ARG A 5 -16.59 10.30 -4.41
CA ARG A 5 -16.94 11.25 -5.46
C ARG A 5 -16.64 10.70 -6.86
N GLN A 6 -15.50 10.02 -7.03
CA GLN A 6 -15.16 9.43 -8.33
C GLN A 6 -16.13 8.30 -8.71
N LEU A 7 -16.55 7.48 -7.74
CA LEU A 7 -17.55 6.44 -7.95
C LEU A 7 -18.87 7.00 -8.47
N LEU A 8 -19.35 8.11 -7.88
CA LEU A 8 -20.55 8.81 -8.35
C LEU A 8 -20.40 9.35 -9.78
N ILE A 9 -19.20 9.80 -10.15
CA ILE A 9 -18.93 10.25 -11.53
C ILE A 9 -19.01 9.06 -12.50
N ILE A 10 -18.45 7.91 -12.11
CA ILE A 10 -18.49 6.68 -12.92
C ILE A 10 -19.93 6.21 -13.08
N GLU A 11 -20.69 6.10 -11.99
CA GLU A 11 -22.09 5.68 -12.02
C GLU A 11 -22.93 6.58 -12.95
N ARG A 12 -22.77 7.91 -12.86
CA ARG A 12 -23.46 8.86 -13.75
C ARG A 12 -23.05 8.72 -15.21
N ALA A 13 -21.79 8.35 -15.49
CA ALA A 13 -21.34 8.12 -16.85
C ALA A 13 -21.96 6.85 -17.43
N VAL A 14 -21.98 5.76 -16.65
CA VAL A 14 -22.64 4.50 -17.02
C VAL A 14 -24.12 4.71 -17.30
N LYS A 15 -24.83 5.39 -16.38
CA LYS A 15 -26.25 5.74 -16.54
C LYS A 15 -26.50 6.51 -17.84
N ARG A 16 -25.79 7.62 -18.06
CA ARG A 16 -25.99 8.46 -19.26
C ARG A 16 -25.73 7.68 -20.54
N GLY A 17 -24.66 6.88 -20.58
CA GLY A 17 -24.34 6.05 -21.73
C GLY A 17 -25.44 5.01 -22.03
N ALA A 18 -26.02 4.38 -21.00
CA ALA A 18 -27.12 3.45 -21.22
C ALA A 18 -28.41 4.15 -21.72
N GLU A 19 -28.78 5.27 -21.08
CA GLU A 19 -29.99 6.03 -21.42
C GLU A 19 -29.93 6.60 -22.85
N GLU A 20 -28.77 7.06 -23.32
CA GLU A 20 -28.57 7.60 -24.67
C GLU A 20 -28.91 6.59 -25.78
N PHE A 21 -28.71 5.30 -25.52
CA PHE A 21 -28.99 4.22 -26.49
C PHE A 21 -30.27 3.44 -26.15
N GLY A 22 -31.09 3.93 -25.21
CA GLY A 22 -32.33 3.27 -24.81
C GLY A 22 -32.12 1.92 -24.10
N ALA A 23 -30.95 1.69 -23.52
CA ALA A 23 -30.62 0.47 -22.80
C ALA A 23 -31.02 0.56 -21.31
N THR A 24 -31.32 -0.58 -20.71
CA THR A 24 -31.48 -0.71 -19.25
C THR A 24 -30.12 -0.81 -18.58
N TRP A 25 -30.01 -0.35 -17.34
CA TRP A 25 -28.75 -0.39 -16.57
C TRP A 25 -28.99 -0.75 -15.11
N ASP A 26 -27.96 -1.32 -14.49
CA ASP A 26 -27.85 -1.57 -13.06
C ASP A 26 -26.40 -1.31 -12.63
N PHE A 27 -26.20 -0.85 -11.41
CA PHE A 27 -24.87 -0.47 -10.90
C PHE A 27 -24.72 -0.90 -9.44
N THR A 28 -23.66 -1.67 -9.18
CA THR A 28 -23.29 -2.10 -7.83
C THR A 28 -21.84 -1.74 -7.56
N SER A 29 -21.54 -1.48 -6.29
CA SER A 29 -20.19 -1.17 -5.84
C SER A 29 -19.90 -1.81 -4.50
N ASN A 30 -18.64 -2.17 -4.29
CA ASN A 30 -18.16 -2.71 -3.02
C ASN A 30 -16.77 -2.12 -2.72
N THR A 31 -16.58 -1.60 -1.51
CA THR A 31 -15.29 -1.07 -1.06
C THR A 31 -14.46 -2.18 -0.46
N LEU A 32 -13.50 -2.69 -1.22
CA LEU A 32 -12.66 -3.82 -0.80
C LEU A 32 -11.47 -3.42 0.10
N CYS A 33 -11.07 -2.16 0.06
CA CYS A 33 -9.89 -1.67 0.79
C CYS A 33 -10.05 -0.18 1.09
N ILE A 34 -9.70 0.21 2.32
CA ILE A 34 -9.65 1.61 2.73
C ILE A 34 -8.18 2.04 2.75
N ALA A 35 -7.90 3.17 2.11
CA ALA A 35 -6.57 3.78 2.15
C ALA A 35 -6.28 4.32 3.55
N TYR A 36 -5.02 4.21 3.97
CA TYR A 36 -4.52 4.79 5.20
C TYR A 36 -3.25 5.60 4.93
N CYS A 37 -2.86 6.43 5.88
CA CYS A 37 -1.62 7.19 5.84
C CYS A 37 -0.98 7.19 7.23
N VAL A 38 0.29 6.83 7.30
CA VAL A 38 1.12 6.95 8.50
C VAL A 38 1.99 8.18 8.33
N ALA A 39 1.84 9.16 9.22
CA ALA A 39 2.65 10.36 9.16
C ALA A 39 4.13 10.04 9.45
N PRO A 40 5.10 10.68 8.77
CA PRO A 40 6.53 10.42 8.97
C PRO A 40 7.02 10.63 10.42
N GLU A 41 6.27 11.37 11.23
CA GLU A 41 6.57 11.70 12.61
C GLU A 41 6.08 10.64 13.61
N GLN A 42 5.23 9.70 13.17
CA GLN A 42 4.74 8.60 14.00
C GLN A 42 5.87 7.63 14.35
N LEU A 43 5.74 6.97 15.50
CA LEU A 43 6.76 6.09 16.07
C LEU A 43 7.23 5.02 15.08
N VAL A 44 6.30 4.35 14.38
CA VAL A 44 6.63 3.29 13.42
C VAL A 44 7.49 3.80 12.24
N ALA A 45 7.22 5.01 11.73
CA ALA A 45 7.96 5.61 10.65
C ALA A 45 9.35 6.10 11.10
N LYS A 46 9.44 6.69 12.30
CA LYS A 46 10.72 7.07 12.92
C LYS A 46 11.61 5.86 13.19
N ARG A 47 11.04 4.80 13.76
CA ARG A 47 11.74 3.53 14.04
C ARG A 47 12.34 2.95 12.76
N PHE A 48 11.55 2.90 11.68
CA PHE A 48 12.04 2.48 10.37
C PHE A 48 13.23 3.32 9.88
N LYS A 49 13.11 4.66 9.90
CA LYS A 49 14.19 5.55 9.48
C LYS A 49 15.47 5.34 10.29
N ASN A 50 15.35 5.20 11.61
CA ASN A 50 16.48 5.00 12.51
C ASN A 50 17.19 3.67 12.24
N VAL A 51 16.43 2.59 12.04
CA VAL A 51 17.00 1.27 11.72
C VAL A 51 17.64 1.27 10.33
N CYS A 52 17.04 1.91 9.33
CA CYS A 52 17.69 2.09 8.03
C CYS A 52 19.03 2.82 8.16
N ALA A 53 19.06 3.93 8.92
CA ALA A 53 20.28 4.69 9.14
C ALA A 53 21.37 3.86 9.85
N SER A 54 21.02 3.03 10.85
CA SER A 54 21.99 2.16 11.53
C SER A 54 22.57 1.06 10.63
N LEU A 55 21.84 0.69 9.57
CA LEU A 55 22.28 -0.26 8.55
C LEU A 55 22.96 0.41 7.35
N GLY A 56 23.17 1.73 7.38
CA GLY A 56 23.74 2.48 6.26
C GLY A 56 22.81 2.57 5.03
N LEU A 57 21.51 2.30 5.21
CA LEU A 57 20.51 2.37 4.16
C LEU A 57 19.88 3.76 4.11
N GLN A 58 19.59 4.25 2.90
CA GLN A 58 18.81 5.47 2.69
C GLN A 58 17.31 5.16 2.80
N PRO A 59 16.60 5.59 3.86
CA PRO A 59 15.18 5.33 3.99
C PRO A 59 14.38 6.17 2.99
N ARG A 60 13.36 5.56 2.38
CA ARG A 60 12.33 6.26 1.61
C ARG A 60 10.96 5.87 2.13
N LEU A 61 10.11 6.87 2.36
CA LEU A 61 8.70 6.67 2.65
C LEU A 61 7.93 7.05 1.40
N GLU A 62 7.28 6.07 0.80
CA GLU A 62 6.56 6.23 -0.47
C GLU A 62 5.07 5.97 -0.26
N GLN A 63 4.26 6.68 -1.04
CA GLN A 63 2.83 6.38 -1.11
C GLN A 63 2.60 5.24 -2.11
N THR A 64 1.88 4.20 -1.69
CA THR A 64 1.38 3.16 -2.60
C THR A 64 -0.05 3.47 -3.03
N PHE A 65 -0.42 3.07 -4.25
CA PHE A 65 -1.78 3.20 -4.77
C PHE A 65 -2.57 1.89 -4.74
N GLY A 66 -1.93 0.79 -4.31
CA GLY A 66 -2.54 -0.52 -4.10
C GLY A 66 -2.87 -0.79 -2.62
N GLY A 67 -3.54 -1.91 -2.38
CA GLY A 67 -3.83 -2.43 -1.04
C GLY A 67 -2.81 -3.46 -0.57
N SER A 68 -2.71 -3.62 0.74
CA SER A 68 -1.94 -4.66 1.43
C SER A 68 -2.73 -5.16 2.65
N VAL A 69 -2.26 -6.22 3.30
CA VAL A 69 -2.81 -6.67 4.59
C VAL A 69 -2.77 -5.56 5.66
N ASN A 70 -1.81 -4.64 5.55
CA ASN A 70 -1.67 -3.55 6.51
C ASN A 70 -2.82 -2.54 6.44
N ASN A 71 -3.54 -2.44 5.31
CA ASN A 71 -4.76 -1.64 5.23
C ASN A 71 -5.81 -2.12 6.24
N HIS A 72 -5.98 -3.44 6.37
CA HIS A 72 -6.90 -4.01 7.35
C HIS A 72 -6.40 -3.83 8.78
N PHE A 73 -5.10 -4.02 9.06
CA PHE A 73 -4.56 -3.80 10.40
C PHE A 73 -4.77 -2.37 10.89
N VAL A 74 -4.53 -1.37 10.03
CA VAL A 74 -4.72 0.04 10.38
C VAL A 74 -6.20 0.35 10.65
N LEU A 75 -7.13 -0.25 9.89
CA LEU A 75 -8.57 -0.13 10.17
C LEU A 75 -8.97 -0.70 11.53
N HIS A 76 -8.20 -1.65 12.06
CA HIS A 76 -8.41 -2.24 13.38
C HIS A 76 -7.52 -1.62 14.47
N GLY A 77 -6.98 -0.42 14.23
CA GLY A 77 -6.23 0.35 15.23
C GLY A 77 -4.76 -0.03 15.37
N MET A 78 -4.24 -0.93 14.54
CA MET A 78 -2.82 -1.29 14.51
C MET A 78 -2.09 -0.48 13.44
N ASN A 79 -1.46 0.62 13.84
CA ASN A 79 -0.66 1.43 12.93
C ASN A 79 0.59 0.69 12.46
N GLY A 80 0.86 0.76 11.15
CA GLY A 80 1.98 0.05 10.53
C GLY A 80 2.35 0.63 9.18
N ILE A 81 3.53 0.26 8.70
CA ILE A 81 4.00 0.55 7.34
C ILE A 81 4.31 -0.77 6.62
N VAL A 82 4.32 -0.75 5.30
CA VAL A 82 4.74 -1.89 4.48
C VAL A 82 6.20 -1.73 4.11
N ILE A 83 7.00 -2.77 4.34
CA ILE A 83 8.43 -2.80 3.99
C ILE A 83 8.59 -3.47 2.63
N ALA A 84 9.45 -2.91 1.78
CA ALA A 84 9.77 -3.50 0.48
C ALA A 84 10.52 -4.84 0.68
N PRO A 85 10.00 -5.96 0.15
CA PRO A 85 10.55 -7.29 0.42
C PRO A 85 11.65 -7.73 -0.57
N GLY A 86 12.09 -6.86 -1.50
CA GLY A 86 13.08 -7.22 -2.52
C GLY A 86 12.50 -8.00 -3.72
N MET A 87 11.18 -7.98 -3.90
CA MET A 87 10.53 -8.64 -5.04
C MET A 87 10.48 -7.71 -6.26
N ASN A 88 10.85 -8.23 -7.43
CA ASN A 88 10.84 -7.52 -8.70
C ASN A 88 9.98 -8.25 -9.72
N SER A 89 9.31 -7.50 -10.60
CA SER A 89 8.46 -8.03 -11.69
C SER A 89 7.39 -9.04 -11.21
N CYS A 90 6.82 -8.80 -10.02
CA CYS A 90 5.83 -9.68 -9.41
C CYS A 90 4.66 -10.00 -10.36
N HIS A 91 4.16 -11.24 -10.29
CA HIS A 91 3.04 -11.73 -11.12
C HIS A 91 3.35 -11.79 -12.62
N SER A 92 4.62 -12.02 -12.97
CA SER A 92 5.06 -12.25 -14.35
C SER A 92 5.96 -13.48 -14.45
N LEU A 93 6.19 -13.98 -15.67
CA LEU A 93 7.19 -15.04 -15.92
C LEU A 93 8.64 -14.58 -15.67
N ASN A 94 8.85 -13.28 -15.44
CA ASN A 94 10.13 -12.66 -15.16
C ASN A 94 10.24 -12.22 -13.70
N GLU A 95 9.42 -12.75 -12.79
CA GLU A 95 9.51 -12.44 -11.36
C GLU A 95 10.86 -12.92 -10.79
N TYR A 96 11.54 -12.04 -10.03
CA TYR A 96 12.85 -12.36 -9.47
C TYR A 96 13.18 -11.55 -8.20
N THR A 97 14.22 -11.99 -7.52
CA THR A 97 14.93 -11.30 -6.44
C THR A 97 16.42 -11.66 -6.56
N THR A 98 17.29 -10.86 -5.96
CA THR A 98 18.71 -11.20 -5.78
C THR A 98 18.98 -11.71 -4.36
N VAL A 99 20.12 -12.39 -4.18
CA VAL A 99 20.60 -12.80 -2.85
C VAL A 99 20.83 -11.57 -1.96
N GLU A 100 21.41 -10.51 -2.52
CA GLU A 100 21.66 -9.26 -1.79
C GLU A 100 20.35 -8.61 -1.30
N GLU A 101 19.30 -8.58 -2.12
CA GLU A 101 17.99 -8.06 -1.72
C GLU A 101 17.38 -8.86 -0.58
N LEU A 102 17.47 -10.20 -0.64
CA LEU A 102 16.99 -11.07 0.43
C LEU A 102 17.76 -10.86 1.73
N GLU A 103 19.09 -10.78 1.67
CA GLU A 103 19.94 -10.51 2.84
C GLU A 103 19.61 -9.15 3.46
N ARG A 104 19.44 -8.11 2.64
CA ARG A 104 19.08 -6.76 3.10
C ARG A 104 17.70 -6.72 3.74
N ALA A 105 16.71 -7.38 3.13
CA ALA A 105 15.35 -7.46 3.68
C ALA A 105 15.33 -8.24 5.02
N ALA A 106 16.06 -9.34 5.12
CA ALA A 106 16.19 -10.12 6.34
C ALA A 106 16.88 -9.32 7.46
N ASN A 107 18.01 -8.67 7.15
CA ASN A 107 18.75 -7.85 8.11
C ASN A 107 17.94 -6.66 8.60
N LEU A 108 17.21 -5.99 7.70
CA LEU A 108 16.30 -4.91 8.07
C LEU A 108 15.19 -5.41 8.99
N THR A 109 14.56 -6.54 8.66
CA THR A 109 13.51 -7.14 9.48
C THR A 109 14.03 -7.51 10.87
N LEU A 110 15.16 -8.20 10.95
CA LEU A 110 15.79 -8.56 12.22
C LEU A 110 16.13 -7.32 13.05
N SER A 111 16.71 -6.29 12.43
CA SER A 111 17.07 -5.05 13.11
C SER A 111 15.84 -4.29 13.60
N LEU A 112 14.74 -4.31 12.83
CA LEU A 112 13.46 -3.78 13.29
C LEU A 112 12.96 -4.55 14.51
N MET A 113 12.98 -5.89 14.49
CA MET A 113 12.55 -6.72 15.63
C MET A 113 13.38 -6.46 16.89
N LEU A 114 14.69 -6.29 16.75
CA LEU A 114 15.61 -6.09 17.87
C LEU A 114 15.71 -4.62 18.33
N SER A 115 15.34 -3.66 17.49
CA SER A 115 15.38 -2.25 17.85
C SER A 115 14.43 -1.97 19.02
N LYS A 116 14.92 -1.27 20.03
CA LYS A 116 14.09 -0.75 21.13
C LYS A 116 13.46 0.57 20.69
N GLU A 117 12.31 0.89 21.29
CA GLU A 117 11.65 2.20 21.11
C GLU A 117 12.57 3.36 21.51
#